data_AF-A0A7X5UEI1-F1
#
_entry.id   AF-A0A7X5UEI1-F1
#
_cell.length_a   1.000
_cell.length_b   1.000
_cell.length_c   1.000
_cell.angle_alpha   90.00
_cell.angle_beta   90.00
_cell.angle_gamma   90.00
#
_symmetry.space_group_name_H-M   'P 1'
#
loop_
_entity.id
_entity.type
_entity.pdbx_description
1 polymer ?
#
loop_
_entity_poly.entity_id
_entity_poly.type
_entity_poly.pdbx_seq_one_letter_code
_entity_poly.pdbx_strand_id
1 'polypeptide(L)' 'MARKIKYAATHFSIAFSMSYAVNQNVAISALVGIAEPFAFALGRNVARETRAGFQLTPAA' A
#
# COMPACT_ATOMS: atom_id res chain seq x y z
N MET A 1 -0.15 -11.32 -12.46
CA MET A 1 -1.16 -10.49 -11.72
C MET A 1 -1.80 -11.22 -10.54
N ALA A 2 -2.23 -12.48 -10.69
CA ALA A 2 -2.91 -13.24 -9.63
C ALA A 2 -2.21 -13.23 -8.26
N ARG A 3 -0.88 -13.35 -8.21
CA ARG A 3 -0.12 -13.36 -6.94
C ARG A 3 -0.25 -12.06 -6.13
N LYS A 4 -0.27 -10.90 -6.81
CA LYS A 4 -0.38 -9.59 -6.14
C LYS A 4 -1.78 -9.36 -5.60
N ILE A 5 -2.79 -9.79 -6.35
CA ILE A 5 -4.20 -9.72 -5.95
C ILE A 5 -4.43 -10.62 -4.72
N LYS A 6 -3.93 -11.86 -4.75
CA LYS A 6 -4.02 -12.77 -3.60
C LYS A 6 -3.35 -12.18 -2.35
N TYR A 7 -2.15 -11.63 -2.50
CA TYR A 7 -1.43 -10.99 -1.40
C TYR A 7 -2.22 -9.81 -0.80
N ALA A 8 -2.71 -8.90 -1.65
CA ALA A 8 -3.49 -7.74 -1.21
C ALA A 8 -4.82 -8.16 -0.55
N ALA A 9 -5.50 -9.15 -1.09
CA ALA A 9 -6.75 -9.66 -0.54
C ALA A 9 -6.54 -10.32 0.84
N THR A 10 -5.50 -11.15 1.00
CA THR A 10 -5.19 -11.78 2.29
C THR A 10 -4.82 -10.73 3.34
N HIS A 11 -3.99 -9.75 3.00
CA HIS A 11 -3.65 -8.66 3.90
C HIS A 11 -4.90 -7.86 4.31
N PHE A 12 -5.71 -7.43 3.34
CA PHE A 12 -6.94 -6.69 3.60
C PHE A 12 -7.88 -7.47 4.54
N SER A 13 -8.10 -8.76 4.30
CA SER A 13 -8.97 -9.59 5.13
C SER A 13 -8.47 -9.70 6.57
N ILE A 14 -7.17 -9.91 6.79
CA ILE A 14 -6.60 -10.03 8.14
C ILE A 14 -6.65 -8.68 8.87
N ALA A 15 -6.20 -7.60 8.24
CA ALA A 15 -6.20 -6.27 8.83
C ALA A 15 -7.62 -5.77 9.13
N PHE A 16 -8.56 -5.98 8.21
CA PHE A 16 -9.97 -5.66 8.40
C PHE A 16 -10.58 -6.46 9.54
N SER A 17 -10.40 -7.78 9.56
CA SER A 17 -10.99 -8.65 10.58
C SER A 17 -10.45 -8.37 11.99
N MET A 18 -9.14 -8.15 12.15
CA MET A 18 -8.55 -7.77 13.44
C MET A 18 -9.05 -6.40 13.90
N SER A 19 -9.06 -5.39 13.02
CA SER A 19 -9.58 -4.06 13.37
C SER A 19 -11.05 -4.10 13.73
N TYR A 20 -11.86 -4.86 12.99
CA TYR A 20 -13.28 -4.99 13.22
C TYR A 20 -13.57 -5.75 14.51
N ALA A 21 -12.83 -6.82 14.80
CA ALA A 21 -12.97 -7.56 16.06
C ALA A 21 -12.83 -6.64 17.29
N VAL A 22 -11.87 -5.70 17.24
CA VAL A 22 -11.59 -4.79 18.37
C VAL A 22 -12.57 -3.61 18.43
N ASN A 23 -12.91 -3.01 17.28
CA ASN A 23 -13.62 -1.73 17.25
C ASN A 23 -15.10 -1.85 16.89
N GLN A 24 -15.53 -2.97 16.30
CA GLN A 24 -16.86 -3.21 15.71
C GLN A 24 -17.30 -2.13 14.71
N ASN A 25 -16.37 -1.35 14.18
CA ASN A 25 -16.62 -0.25 13.25
C ASN A 25 -16.10 -0.62 11.86
N VAL A 26 -17.03 -0.74 10.91
CA VAL A 26 -16.72 -1.13 9.52
C VAL A 26 -15.88 -0.06 8.81
N ALA A 27 -16.20 1.22 9.00
CA ALA A 27 -15.53 2.31 8.29
C ALA A 27 -14.05 2.41 8.69
N ILE A 28 -13.77 2.36 10.00
CA ILE A 28 -12.40 2.39 10.52
C ILE A 28 -11.63 1.15 10.04
N SER A 29 -12.26 -0.03 10.07
CA SER A 29 -11.61 -1.28 9.68
C SER A 29 -11.28 -1.34 8.20
N ALA A 30 -12.12 -0.76 7.34
CA ALA A 30 -11.84 -0.62 5.92
C ALA A 30 -10.67 0.33 5.64
N LEU A 31 -10.59 1.46 6.36
CA LEU A 31 -9.45 2.38 6.27
C LEU A 31 -8.14 1.70 6.66
N VAL A 32 -8.15 0.96 7.77
CA VAL A 32 -6.98 0.20 8.24
C VAL A 32 -6.52 -0.83 7.20
N GLY A 33 -7.44 -1.58 6.60
CA GLY A 33 -7.11 -2.58 5.59
C GLY A 33 -6.53 -2.03 4.28
N ILE A 34 -6.72 -0.74 3.99
CA ILE A 34 -6.24 -0.10 2.74
C ILE A 34 -5.04 0.83 2.99
N ALA A 35 -4.80 1.26 4.23
CA ALA A 35 -3.75 2.21 4.58
C ALA A 35 -2.35 1.76 4.12
N GLU A 36 -1.96 0.52 4.42
CA GLU A 36 -0.65 -0.03 4.02
C GLU A 36 -0.49 -0.12 2.49
N PRO A 37 -1.39 -0.76 1.72
CA PRO A 37 -1.24 -0.83 0.26
C PRO A 37 -1.27 0.55 -0.40
N PHE A 38 -2.01 1.52 0.17
CA PHE A 38 -2.01 2.89 -0.32
C PHE A 38 -0.66 3.59 -0.06
N ALA A 39 -0.14 3.51 1.17
CA ALA A 39 1.16 4.08 1.52
C ALA A 39 2.30 3.46 0.69
N PHE A 40 2.27 2.14 0.47
CA PHE A 40 3.24 1.45 -0.37
C PHE A 40 3.15 1.87 -1.84
N ALA A 41 1.94 2.00 -2.39
CA ALA A 41 1.75 2.48 -3.75
C ALA A 41 2.25 3.92 -3.92
N LEU A 42 1.87 4.80 -2.98
CA LEU A 42 2.27 6.20 -2.98
C LEU A 42 3.78 6.37 -2.85
N GLY A 43 4.40 5.72 -1.86
CA GLY A 43 5.85 5.78 -1.65
C GLY A 43 6.64 5.29 -2.87
N ARG A 44 6.14 4.28 -3.60
CA ARG A 44 6.77 3.86 -4.85
C ARG A 44 6.65 4.90 -5.97
N ASN A 45 5.54 5.64 -6.05
CA ASN A 45 5.40 6.70 -7.04
C ASN A 45 6.34 7.87 -6.71
N VAL A 46 6.36 8.32 -5.46
CA VAL A 46 7.26 9.38 -4.99
C VAL A 46 8.72 8.98 -5.18
N ALA A 47 9.13 7.79 -4.75
CA ALA A 47 10.51 7.32 -4.91
C ALA A 47 10.92 7.13 -6.39
N ARG A 48 9.97 6.80 -7.28
CA ARG A 48 10.23 6.75 -8.73
C ARG A 48 10.49 8.15 -9.29
N GLU A 49 9.71 9.12 -8.87
CA GLU A 49 9.87 10.52 -9.27
C GLU A 49 11.21 11.09 -8.82
N THR A 50 11.61 10.82 -7.56
CA THR A 50 12.93 11.21 -7.04
C THR A 50 14.09 10.54 -7.80
N ARG A 51 13.96 9.26 -8.18
CA ARG A 51 14.99 8.55 -8.96
C ARG A 51 15.10 9.03 -10.41
N ALA A 52 13.99 9.45 -11.03
CA ALA A 52 14.00 10.00 -12.38
C ALA A 52 14.70 11.37 -12.42
N GLY A 53 14.53 12.20 -11.39
CA GLY A 53 15.24 13.48 -11.25
C GLY A 53 16.76 13.35 -11.00
N PHE A 54 17.24 12.19 -10.51
CA PHE A 54 18.65 11.93 -10.23
C PHE A 54 19.40 11.25 -11.40
N GLN A 55 18.74 10.99 -12.54
CA GLN A 55 19.44 10.67 -13.79
C GLN A 55 20.11 11.95 -14.31
N LEU A 56 21.13 12.42 -13.59
CA LEU A 56 22.07 13.42 -14.08
C LEU A 56 22.80 12.79 -15.26
N THR A 57 22.74 13.48 -16.40
CA THR A 57 23.42 13.17 -17.67
C THR A 57 24.76 12.45 -17.42
N PRO A 58 25.04 11.31 -18.08
CA PRO A 58 26.34 10.69 -17.97
C PRO A 58 27.38 11.73 -18.41
N ALA A 59 28.34 12.04 -17.55
CA ALA A 59 29.43 12.94 -17.87
C ALA A 59 30.15 12.37 -19.10
N ALA A 60 30.03 13.11 -20.21
CA ALA A 60 30.74 12.87 -21.47
C ALA A 60 32.24 13.12 -21.32
#